data_AF-A0A4S8LKT1-F1
#
_entry.id   AF-A0A4S8LKT1-F1
#
_cell.length_a   1.000
_cell.length_b   1.000
_cell.length_c   1.000
_cell.angle_alpha   90.00
_cell.angle_beta   90.00
_cell.angle_gamma   90.00
#
_symmetry.space_group_name_H-M   'P 1'
#
loop_
_entity.id
_entity.type
_entity.pdbx_description
1 polymer ?
#
loop_
_entity_poly.entity_id
_entity_poly.type
_entity_poly.pdbx_seq_one_letter_code
_entity_poly.pdbx_strand_id
1 'polypeptide(L)'
;MAHTCSDVLPHQLGIKGIQISGYNSQANGKIERPHWDVRQALYKACDGDVKKTYWERPKALALHTLEVDRIIESIEKKKIKDTLRYLDTHKAKVRNWNFKPGSLVLVRNTAIEKSLNRKLKPRFLGPCIVVRRTIGGSYVLAEMDGSVLQNKIAAFRVYPYHARRKIKLPDNLTGLTGLSEGELEEIINGPEPDDTPPVELRTEGTIEELPAEIPEDEGWSSTSEE
;
A
#
# COMPACT_ATOMS: atom_id res chain seq x y z
N MET A 1 25.77 11.71 -9.05
CA MET A 1 24.55 10.99 -8.70
C MET A 1 24.97 9.71 -7.99
N ALA A 2 24.67 9.57 -6.70
CA ALA A 2 25.01 8.36 -5.95
C ALA A 2 23.98 7.28 -6.28
N HIS A 3 24.37 6.29 -7.09
CA HIS A 3 23.55 5.10 -7.31
C HIS A 3 23.59 4.26 -6.04
N THR A 4 22.42 3.95 -5.46
CA THR A 4 22.36 3.03 -4.32
C THR A 4 22.74 1.62 -4.79
N CYS A 5 23.32 0.79 -3.92
CA CYS A 5 23.78 -0.57 -4.27
C CYS A 5 22.69 -1.43 -4.94
N SER A 6 21.42 -1.13 -4.66
CA SER A 6 20.23 -1.77 -5.21
C SER A 6 20.07 -1.56 -6.72
N ASP A 7 20.56 -0.44 -7.27
CA ASP A 7 20.34 -0.04 -8.67
C ASP A 7 21.46 -0.53 -9.61
N VAL A 8 22.62 -0.89 -9.05
CA VAL A 8 23.83 -1.21 -9.80
C VAL A 8 23.76 -2.60 -10.46
N LEU A 9 23.33 -3.62 -9.71
CA LEU A 9 23.28 -5.01 -10.19
C LEU A 9 22.21 -5.25 -11.28
N PRO A 10 20.97 -4.73 -11.18
CA PRO A 10 19.96 -4.92 -12.23
C PRO A 10 20.38 -4.27 -13.55
N HIS A 11 21.00 -3.09 -13.49
CA HIS A 11 21.48 -2.38 -14.67
C HIS A 11 22.59 -3.16 -15.39
N GLN A 12 23.50 -3.78 -14.65
CA GLN A 12 24.57 -4.63 -15.21
C GLN A 12 24.03 -5.90 -15.89
N LEU A 13 22.91 -6.44 -15.39
CA LEU A 13 22.29 -7.66 -15.92
C LEU A 13 21.21 -7.39 -16.99
N GLY A 14 20.97 -6.12 -17.35
CA GLY A 14 19.88 -5.74 -18.26
C GLY A 14 18.48 -6.00 -17.70
N ILE A 15 18.36 -6.20 -16.39
CA ILE A 15 17.09 -6.46 -15.70
C ILE A 15 16.46 -5.12 -15.33
N LYS A 16 15.28 -4.85 -15.88
CA LYS A 16 14.50 -3.67 -15.51
C LYS A 16 13.78 -3.91 -14.18
N GLY A 17 14.16 -3.17 -13.14
CA GLY A 17 13.41 -3.13 -11.89
C GLY A 17 12.05 -2.45 -12.09
N ILE A 18 10.99 -3.06 -11.58
CA ILE A 18 9.64 -2.46 -11.56
C ILE A 18 9.34 -2.10 -10.12
N GLN A 19 9.08 -0.82 -9.84
CA GLN A 19 8.61 -0.38 -8.54
C GLN A 19 7.08 -0.36 -8.47
N ILE A 20 6.57 -0.70 -7.30
CA ILE A 20 5.14 -0.72 -6.98
C ILE A 20 4.82 0.52 -6.16
N SER A 21 3.63 1.09 -6.35
CA SER A 21 3.17 2.24 -5.57
C SER A 21 3.15 1.97 -4.06
N GLY A 22 3.45 3.02 -3.28
CA GLY A 22 3.37 2.98 -1.82
C GLY A 22 2.01 2.48 -1.32
N TYR A 23 2.04 1.66 -0.26
CA TYR A 23 0.86 1.02 0.33
C TYR A 23 -0.01 0.20 -0.65
N ASN A 24 0.58 -0.35 -1.72
CA ASN A 24 -0.10 -1.25 -2.66
C ASN A 24 0.29 -2.72 -2.44
N SER A 25 -0.05 -3.28 -1.28
CA SER A 25 0.25 -4.69 -0.98
C SER A 25 -0.42 -5.68 -1.94
N GLN A 26 -1.49 -5.26 -2.62
CA GLN A 26 -2.21 -6.11 -3.58
C GLN A 26 -1.39 -6.42 -4.83
N ALA A 27 -0.48 -5.53 -5.25
CA ALA A 27 0.41 -5.77 -6.38
C ALA A 27 1.44 -6.88 -6.09
N ASN A 28 1.90 -7.02 -4.84
CA ASN A 28 2.70 -8.15 -4.38
C ASN A 28 1.89 -9.44 -4.21
N GLY A 29 0.58 -9.42 -4.44
CA GLY A 29 -0.30 -10.56 -4.24
C GLY A 29 0.09 -11.80 -5.06
N LYS A 30 0.79 -11.65 -6.19
CA LYS A 30 1.34 -12.78 -6.96
C LYS A 30 2.45 -13.53 -6.22
N ILE A 31 3.18 -12.86 -5.34
CA ILE A 31 4.28 -13.43 -4.53
C ILE A 31 3.75 -13.84 -3.15
N GLU A 32 2.97 -12.97 -2.51
CA GLU A 32 2.46 -13.18 -1.15
C GLU A 32 1.47 -14.34 -1.03
N ARG A 33 0.59 -14.53 -2.03
CA ARG A 33 -0.41 -15.62 -1.99
C ARG A 33 0.23 -17.02 -2.05
N PRO A 34 1.11 -17.35 -3.01
CA PRO A 34 1.77 -18.65 -3.01
C PRO A 34 2.76 -18.82 -1.85
N HIS A 35 3.31 -17.73 -1.28
CA HIS A 35 4.18 -17.83 -0.12
C HIS A 35 3.48 -18.49 1.09
N TRP A 36 2.18 -18.25 1.29
CA TRP A 36 1.38 -18.97 2.29
C TRP A 36 1.30 -20.47 1.99
N ASP A 37 0.99 -20.85 0.74
CA ASP A 37 0.91 -22.25 0.31
C ASP A 37 2.25 -22.99 0.56
N VAL A 38 3.38 -22.34 0.23
CA VAL A 38 4.74 -22.87 0.46
C VAL A 38 5.03 -23.04 1.95
N ARG A 39 4.69 -22.06 2.79
CA ARG A 39 4.86 -22.20 4.26
C ARG A 39 4.03 -23.35 4.82
N GLN A 40 2.79 -23.50 4.38
CA GLN A 40 1.90 -24.57 4.83
C GLN A 40 2.41 -25.94 4.38
N ALA A 41 2.90 -26.06 3.14
CA ALA A 41 3.49 -27.29 2.64
C ALA A 41 4.72 -27.70 3.45
N LEU A 42 5.64 -26.77 3.71
CA LEU A 42 6.83 -27.03 4.53
C LEU A 42 6.48 -27.39 5.98
N TYR A 43 5.52 -26.68 6.60
CA TYR A 43 5.10 -26.97 7.96
C TYR A 43 4.52 -28.38 8.10
N LYS A 44 3.72 -28.82 7.11
CA LYS A 44 3.15 -30.17 7.07
C LYS A 44 4.21 -31.24 6.76
N ALA A 45 5.17 -30.95 5.89
CA ALA A 45 6.27 -31.87 5.59
C ALA A 45 7.15 -32.14 6.82
N CYS A 46 7.33 -31.12 7.68
CA CYS A 46 8.10 -31.23 8.91
C CYS A 46 7.30 -31.78 10.12
N ASP A 47 6.12 -32.37 9.92
CA ASP A 47 5.21 -32.84 10.98
C ASP A 47 4.93 -31.79 12.08
N GLY A 48 4.90 -30.50 11.70
CA GLY A 48 4.67 -29.38 12.62
C GLY A 48 5.91 -28.89 13.38
N ASP A 49 7.10 -29.47 13.15
CA ASP A 49 8.34 -29.03 13.79
C ASP A 49 9.06 -27.96 12.95
N VAL A 50 8.92 -26.71 13.37
CA VAL A 50 9.46 -25.54 12.64
C VAL A 50 10.98 -25.57 12.54
N LYS A 51 11.68 -26.22 13.48
CA LYS A 51 13.16 -26.31 13.49
C LYS A 51 13.70 -27.20 12.37
N LYS A 52 12.85 -28.09 11.83
CA LYS A 52 13.23 -29.02 10.75
C LYS A 52 13.19 -28.39 9.35
N THR A 53 12.54 -27.23 9.24
CA THR A 53 12.25 -26.58 7.95
C THR A 53 13.48 -26.18 7.14
N TYR A 54 14.64 -25.95 7.75
CA TYR A 54 15.85 -25.54 7.00
C TYR A 54 16.44 -26.70 6.18
N TRP A 55 16.42 -27.92 6.70
CA TRP A 55 17.10 -29.07 6.11
C TRP A 55 16.18 -29.98 5.27
N GLU A 56 14.86 -29.88 5.42
CA GLU A 56 13.88 -30.61 4.60
C GLU A 56 13.52 -29.89 3.29
N ARG A 57 13.75 -28.58 3.21
CA ARG A 57 13.46 -27.74 2.03
C ARG A 57 13.95 -28.35 0.71
N PRO A 58 15.20 -28.86 0.59
CA PRO A 58 15.69 -29.44 -0.65
C PRO A 58 15.08 -30.82 -0.96
N LYS A 59 14.78 -31.62 0.08
CA LYS A 59 14.21 -32.97 -0.08
C LYS A 59 12.76 -32.92 -0.55
N ALA A 60 11.97 -31.98 -0.04
CA ALA A 60 10.61 -31.71 -0.51
C ALA A 60 10.58 -31.17 -1.95
N LEU A 61 11.60 -30.40 -2.36
CA LEU A 61 11.73 -29.88 -3.72
C LEU A 61 12.13 -30.96 -4.75
N ALA A 62 12.97 -31.91 -4.36
CA ALA A 62 13.63 -32.84 -5.29
C ALA A 62 12.81 -34.09 -5.65
N LEU A 63 11.87 -34.53 -4.80
CA LEU A 63 11.23 -35.85 -4.94
C LEU A 63 9.96 -35.85 -5.82
N HIS A 64 9.48 -34.70 -6.31
CA HIS A 64 8.03 -34.56 -6.49
C HIS A 64 7.56 -33.73 -7.68
N THR A 65 8.36 -33.57 -8.76
CA THR A 65 7.99 -32.67 -9.87
C THR A 65 6.64 -33.01 -10.51
N LEU A 66 6.38 -34.27 -10.86
CA LEU A 66 5.12 -34.71 -11.49
C LEU A 66 3.89 -34.70 -10.56
N GLU A 67 4.10 -34.85 -9.26
CA GLU A 67 3.02 -34.83 -8.27
C GLU A 67 2.73 -33.39 -7.82
N VAL A 68 3.75 -32.52 -7.79
CA VAL A 68 3.60 -31.06 -7.62
C VAL A 68 2.78 -30.45 -8.75
N ASP A 69 3.03 -30.84 -10.01
CA ASP A 69 2.24 -30.33 -11.15
C ASP A 69 0.75 -30.67 -11.01
N ARG A 70 0.41 -31.92 -10.66
CA ARG A 70 -0.97 -32.34 -10.38
C ARG A 70 -1.60 -31.57 -9.23
N ILE A 71 -0.83 -31.31 -8.17
CA ILE A 71 -1.29 -30.53 -7.03
C ILE A 71 -1.54 -29.07 -7.42
N ILE A 72 -0.63 -28.45 -8.19
CA ILE A 72 -0.77 -27.07 -8.70
C ILE A 72 -2.05 -26.94 -9.51
N GLU A 73 -2.29 -27.83 -10.48
CA GLU A 73 -3.53 -27.82 -11.28
C GLU A 73 -4.79 -27.93 -10.42
N SER A 74 -4.78 -28.79 -9.40
CA SER A 74 -5.92 -28.97 -8.50
C SER A 74 -6.18 -27.71 -7.65
N ILE A 75 -5.11 -27.04 -7.22
CA ILE A 75 -5.16 -25.80 -6.45
C ILE A 75 -5.65 -24.65 -7.35
N GLU A 76 -5.19 -24.56 -8.60
CA GLU A 76 -5.65 -23.56 -9.56
C GLU A 76 -7.13 -23.69 -9.85
N LYS A 77 -7.61 -24.91 -10.12
CA LYS A 77 -9.05 -25.18 -10.31
C LYS A 77 -9.88 -24.77 -9.08
N LYS A 78 -9.39 -25.07 -7.87
CA LYS A 78 -10.02 -24.62 -6.62
C LYS A 78 -10.01 -23.09 -6.49
N LYS A 79 -8.87 -22.43 -6.72
CA LYS A 79 -8.72 -20.96 -6.67
C LYS A 79 -9.68 -20.28 -7.64
N ILE A 80 -9.84 -20.79 -8.85
CA ILE A 80 -10.78 -20.29 -9.85
C ILE A 80 -12.22 -20.45 -9.33
N LYS A 81 -12.60 -21.65 -8.87
CA LYS A 81 -13.95 -21.92 -8.34
C LYS A 81 -14.30 -21.02 -7.14
N ASP A 82 -13.37 -20.85 -6.21
CA ASP A 82 -13.54 -20.01 -5.04
C ASP A 82 -13.66 -18.54 -5.42
N THR A 83 -12.87 -18.07 -6.39
CA THR A 83 -12.95 -16.71 -6.92
C THR A 83 -14.32 -16.47 -7.57
N LEU A 84 -14.81 -17.40 -8.38
CA LEU A 84 -16.14 -17.32 -9.00
C LEU A 84 -17.25 -17.28 -7.93
N ARG A 85 -17.17 -18.13 -6.91
CA ARG A 85 -18.11 -18.13 -5.78
C ARG A 85 -18.06 -16.79 -5.02
N TYR A 86 -16.88 -16.24 -4.79
CA TYR A 86 -16.72 -14.95 -4.12
C TYR A 86 -17.30 -13.81 -4.95
N LEU A 87 -17.02 -13.78 -6.26
CA LEU A 87 -17.59 -12.78 -7.16
C LEU A 87 -19.12 -12.86 -7.17
N ASP A 88 -19.69 -14.07 -7.19
CA ASP A 88 -21.13 -14.29 -7.19
C ASP A 88 -21.81 -13.82 -5.90
N THR A 89 -21.25 -14.21 -4.76
CA THR A 89 -21.76 -13.82 -3.43
C THR A 89 -21.57 -12.33 -3.12
N HIS A 90 -20.54 -11.68 -3.69
CA HIS A 90 -20.21 -10.28 -3.42
C HIS A 90 -20.41 -9.33 -4.62
N LYS A 91 -21.25 -9.70 -5.58
CA LYS A 91 -21.57 -8.86 -6.77
C LYS A 91 -21.89 -7.41 -6.42
N ALA A 92 -22.64 -7.17 -5.33
CA ALA A 92 -23.03 -5.82 -4.91
C ALA A 92 -21.88 -4.98 -4.30
N LYS A 93 -20.84 -5.64 -3.76
CA LYS A 93 -19.74 -5.01 -3.03
C LYS A 93 -18.54 -4.74 -3.92
N VAL A 94 -18.28 -5.59 -4.90
CA VAL A 94 -17.15 -5.45 -5.83
C VAL A 94 -17.50 -4.39 -6.87
N ARG A 95 -17.05 -3.15 -6.62
CA ARG A 95 -17.17 -2.06 -7.59
C ARG A 95 -15.81 -1.81 -8.22
N ASN A 96 -15.73 -1.88 -9.54
CA ASN A 96 -14.55 -1.53 -10.31
C ASN A 96 -14.75 -0.13 -10.90
N TRP A 97 -14.18 0.88 -10.25
CA TRP A 97 -14.27 2.25 -10.73
C TRP A 97 -13.19 2.51 -11.78
N ASN A 98 -13.57 3.17 -12.88
CA ASN A 98 -12.63 3.64 -13.89
C ASN A 98 -12.73 5.16 -14.01
N PHE A 99 -11.97 5.87 -13.19
CA PHE A 99 -11.96 7.34 -13.19
C PHE A 99 -11.18 7.85 -14.40
N LYS A 100 -11.82 8.77 -15.14
CA LYS A 100 -11.18 9.50 -16.24
C LYS A 100 -10.39 10.69 -15.69
N PRO A 101 -9.37 11.19 -16.41
CA PRO A 101 -8.75 12.48 -16.11
C PRO A 101 -9.80 13.57 -15.88
N GLY A 102 -9.60 14.41 -14.87
CA GLY A 102 -10.53 15.46 -14.44
C GLY A 102 -11.63 15.00 -13.48
N SER A 103 -11.71 13.70 -13.16
CA SER A 103 -12.68 13.22 -12.17
C SER A 103 -12.26 13.59 -10.75
N LEU A 104 -13.23 13.99 -9.91
CA LEU A 104 -13.00 14.21 -8.47
C LEU A 104 -13.09 12.89 -7.71
N VAL A 105 -12.08 12.63 -6.88
CA VAL A 105 -11.93 11.40 -6.11
C VAL A 105 -11.49 11.68 -4.68
N LEU A 106 -11.76 10.75 -3.77
CA LEU A 106 -11.23 10.73 -2.41
C LEU A 106 -10.13 9.69 -2.29
N VAL A 107 -9.10 9.98 -1.49
CA VAL A 107 -7.99 9.05 -1.25
C VAL A 107 -8.08 8.49 0.16
N ARG A 108 -8.11 7.17 0.29
CA ARG A 108 -8.10 6.48 1.58
C ARG A 108 -6.70 6.57 2.22
N ASN A 109 -6.66 7.05 3.46
CA ASN A 109 -5.42 7.17 4.24
C ASN A 109 -5.07 5.83 4.90
N THR A 110 -4.23 5.04 4.23
CA THR A 110 -3.81 3.70 4.69
C THR A 110 -2.84 3.74 5.86
N ALA A 111 -2.04 4.80 6.01
CA ALA A 111 -1.09 4.93 7.11
C ALA A 111 -1.82 5.08 8.45
N ILE A 112 -2.82 5.97 8.49
CA ILE A 112 -3.66 6.18 9.68
C ILE A 112 -4.46 4.94 10.02
N GLU A 113 -4.86 4.14 9.02
CA GLU A 113 -5.66 2.95 9.26
C GLU A 113 -4.99 1.89 10.12
N LYS A 114 -3.66 1.84 10.11
CA LYS A 114 -2.86 0.90 10.90
C LYS A 114 -2.46 1.44 12.27
N SER A 115 -2.67 2.73 12.52
CA SER A 115 -2.31 3.39 13.80
C SER A 115 -3.33 3.11 14.91
N LEU A 116 -2.87 3.03 16.16
CA LEU A 116 -3.74 2.84 17.33
C LEU A 116 -4.73 4.02 17.52
N ASN A 117 -4.31 5.23 17.18
CA ASN A 117 -5.07 6.48 17.37
C ASN A 117 -6.00 6.84 16.19
N ARG A 118 -6.38 5.85 15.38
CA ARG A 118 -7.18 6.02 14.16
C ARG A 118 -8.55 6.68 14.37
N LYS A 119 -9.16 6.52 15.54
CA LYS A 119 -10.58 6.90 15.78
C LYS A 119 -10.84 8.39 15.57
N LEU A 120 -9.86 9.25 15.86
CA LEU A 120 -9.97 10.70 15.80
C LEU A 120 -9.42 11.31 14.50
N LYS A 121 -8.73 10.51 13.67
CA LYS A 121 -8.04 11.01 12.48
C LYS A 121 -8.89 10.89 11.21
N PRO A 122 -8.72 11.78 10.22
CA PRO A 122 -9.45 11.70 8.95
C PRO A 122 -9.09 10.42 8.19
N ARG A 123 -10.11 9.66 7.77
CA ARG A 123 -9.94 8.39 7.04
C ARG A 123 -9.71 8.58 5.54
N PHE A 124 -10.25 9.66 5.00
CA PHE A 124 -10.12 10.05 3.61
C PHE A 124 -9.45 11.41 3.55
N LEU A 125 -8.45 11.51 2.70
CA LEU A 125 -7.90 12.79 2.25
C LEU A 125 -8.87 13.39 1.24
N GLY A 126 -8.79 14.72 1.10
CA GLY A 126 -9.78 15.57 0.45
C GLY A 126 -10.12 15.19 -1.00
N PRO A 127 -10.99 15.99 -1.64
CA PRO A 127 -11.25 15.80 -3.06
C PRO A 127 -9.96 16.09 -3.84
N CYS A 128 -9.49 15.09 -4.58
CA CYS A 128 -8.36 15.19 -5.50
C CYS A 128 -8.89 15.06 -6.93
N ILE A 129 -8.16 15.64 -7.88
CA ILE A 129 -8.44 15.54 -9.31
C ILE A 129 -7.58 14.43 -9.88
N VAL A 130 -8.18 13.53 -10.66
CA VAL A 130 -7.42 12.52 -11.40
C VAL A 130 -6.68 13.19 -12.55
N VAL A 131 -5.36 13.08 -12.59
CA VAL A 131 -4.55 13.62 -13.69
C VAL A 131 -4.35 12.57 -14.76
N ARG A 132 -3.81 11.40 -14.37
CA ARG A 132 -3.51 10.32 -15.29
C ARG A 132 -3.65 8.97 -14.60
N ARG A 133 -3.93 7.94 -15.40
CA ARG A 133 -3.92 6.55 -14.94
C ARG A 133 -2.72 5.83 -15.56
N THR A 134 -1.98 5.12 -14.71
CA THR A 134 -0.85 4.27 -15.13
C THR A 134 -1.35 2.95 -15.72
N ILE A 135 -0.50 2.29 -16.50
CA ILE A 135 -0.79 0.97 -17.08
C ILE A 135 -1.07 -0.07 -15.96
N GLY A 136 -0.37 0.04 -14.82
CA GLY A 136 -0.59 -0.80 -13.64
C GLY A 136 -1.89 -0.50 -12.87
N GLY A 137 -2.70 0.45 -13.32
CA GLY A 137 -3.99 0.79 -12.73
C GLY A 137 -3.93 1.76 -11.56
N SER A 138 -2.75 2.19 -11.11
CA SER A 138 -2.59 3.28 -10.14
C SER A 138 -2.89 4.64 -10.77
N TYR A 139 -3.27 5.61 -9.96
CA TYR A 139 -3.65 6.96 -10.37
C TYR A 139 -2.61 7.99 -9.91
N VAL A 140 -2.28 8.92 -10.79
CA VAL A 140 -1.62 10.18 -10.44
C VAL A 140 -2.71 11.19 -10.16
N LEU A 141 -2.65 11.81 -8.98
CA LEU A 141 -3.69 12.69 -8.47
C LEU A 141 -3.11 14.07 -8.19
N ALA A 142 -3.91 15.11 -8.38
CA ALA A 142 -3.61 16.46 -7.94
C ALA A 142 -4.58 16.88 -6.83
N GLU A 143 -4.11 17.68 -5.89
CA GLU A 143 -4.96 18.39 -4.96
C GLU A 143 -5.69 19.54 -5.68
N MET A 144 -6.70 20.14 -5.03
CA MET A 144 -7.55 21.17 -5.63
C MET A 144 -6.83 22.49 -5.92
N ASP A 145 -5.68 22.70 -5.28
CA ASP A 145 -4.76 23.81 -5.52
C ASP A 145 -3.92 23.63 -6.80
N GLY A 146 -3.97 22.45 -7.42
CA GLY A 146 -3.17 22.09 -8.60
C GLY A 146 -1.89 21.31 -8.28
N SER A 147 -1.54 21.15 -6.99
CA SER A 147 -0.34 20.42 -6.57
C SER A 147 -0.48 18.93 -6.87
N VAL A 148 0.47 18.36 -7.63
CA VAL A 148 0.45 16.93 -7.97
C VAL A 148 1.08 16.10 -6.85
N LEU A 149 0.37 15.05 -6.42
CA LEU A 149 0.91 14.08 -5.49
C LEU A 149 2.08 13.32 -6.14
N GLN A 150 3.22 13.31 -5.45
CA GLN A 150 4.41 12.60 -5.92
C GLN A 150 4.20 11.09 -6.03
N ASN A 151 3.40 10.50 -5.13
CA ASN A 151 3.18 9.06 -5.08
C ASN A 151 2.00 8.66 -5.96
N LYS A 152 2.16 7.57 -6.71
CA LYS A 152 1.06 6.96 -7.46
C LYS A 152 0.12 6.29 -6.46
N ILE A 153 -1.17 6.60 -6.52
CA ILE A 153 -2.15 6.05 -5.60
C ILE A 153 -2.78 4.79 -6.19
N ALA A 154 -2.74 3.69 -5.45
CA ALA A 154 -3.36 2.43 -5.87
C ALA A 154 -4.89 2.54 -6.04
N ALA A 155 -5.44 1.90 -7.07
CA ALA A 155 -6.87 2.00 -7.43
C ALA A 155 -7.83 1.69 -6.27
N PHE A 156 -7.51 0.71 -5.43
CA PHE A 156 -8.38 0.33 -4.30
C PHE A 156 -8.43 1.38 -3.17
N ARG A 157 -7.54 2.37 -3.19
CA ARG A 157 -7.53 3.51 -2.27
C ARG A 157 -8.33 4.70 -2.79
N VAL A 158 -8.74 4.67 -4.06
CA VAL A 158 -9.42 5.79 -4.74
C VAL A 158 -10.94 5.54 -4.75
N TYR A 159 -11.70 6.51 -4.25
CA TYR A 159 -13.16 6.46 -4.17
C TYR A 159 -13.80 7.64 -4.91
N PRO A 160 -15.02 7.49 -5.47
CA PRO A 160 -15.69 8.62 -6.13
C PRO A 160 -16.00 9.72 -5.11
N TYR A 161 -15.70 10.97 -5.45
CA TYR A 161 -16.17 12.12 -4.68
C TYR A 161 -17.52 12.62 -5.22
N HIS A 162 -18.55 12.61 -4.37
CA HIS A 162 -19.87 13.12 -4.72
C HIS A 162 -19.97 14.60 -4.37
N ALA A 163 -19.56 15.46 -5.31
CA ALA A 163 -19.63 16.91 -5.14
C ALA A 163 -21.09 17.40 -5.06
N ARG A 164 -21.38 18.27 -4.09
CA ARG A 164 -22.70 18.91 -3.93
C ARG A 164 -23.02 19.88 -5.07
N ARG A 165 -21.98 20.46 -5.69
CA ARG A 165 -22.06 21.37 -6.85
C ARG A 165 -21.14 20.87 -7.94
N LYS A 166 -21.59 20.92 -9.19
CA LYS A 166 -20.78 20.55 -10.36
C LYS A 166 -19.88 21.72 -10.72
N ILE A 167 -18.57 21.51 -10.63
CA ILE A 167 -17.56 22.47 -11.10
C ILE A 167 -17.08 21.97 -12.46
N LYS A 168 -17.10 22.85 -13.47
CA LYS A 168 -16.50 22.54 -14.76
C LYS A 168 -14.99 22.74 -14.62
N LEU A 169 -14.23 21.66 -14.72
CA LEU A 169 -12.78 21.72 -14.81
C LEU A 169 -12.39 21.98 -16.28
N PRO A 170 -11.25 22.65 -16.54
CA PRO A 170 -10.73 22.78 -17.89
C PRO A 170 -10.37 21.41 -18.46
N ASP A 171 -10.59 21.22 -19.77
CA ASP A 171 -10.31 19.95 -20.45
C ASP A 171 -8.79 19.62 -20.46
N ASN A 172 -7.94 20.66 -20.45
CA ASN A 172 -6.50 20.53 -20.35
C ASN A 172 -6.04 20.72 -18.90
N LEU A 173 -5.80 19.61 -18.20
CA LEU A 173 -5.30 19.61 -16.82
C LEU A 173 -3.87 20.17 -16.70
N THR A 174 -3.10 20.19 -17.78
CA THR A 174 -1.75 20.76 -17.86
C THR A 174 -1.71 22.21 -17.36
N GLY A 175 -2.73 23.01 -17.68
CA GLY A 175 -2.83 24.40 -17.23
C GLY A 175 -3.18 24.55 -15.75
N LEU A 176 -3.74 23.51 -15.12
CA LEU A 176 -4.06 23.49 -13.69
C LEU A 176 -2.89 22.99 -12.84
N THR A 177 -2.17 21.98 -13.33
CA THR A 177 -1.05 21.38 -12.61
C THR A 177 0.28 22.09 -12.85
N GLY A 178 0.41 22.86 -13.93
CA GLY A 178 1.67 23.50 -14.33
C GLY A 178 2.75 22.53 -14.84
N LEU A 179 2.54 21.22 -14.68
CA LEU A 179 3.46 20.17 -15.15
C LEU A 179 3.34 19.90 -16.65
N SER A 180 4.48 19.76 -17.30
CA SER A 180 4.63 19.25 -18.66
C SER A 180 4.39 17.73 -18.73
N GLU A 181 4.08 17.20 -19.92
CA GLU A 181 3.87 15.76 -20.11
C GLU A 181 5.11 14.93 -19.73
N GLY A 182 6.32 15.49 -19.91
CA GLY A 182 7.58 14.86 -19.53
C GLY A 182 7.73 14.67 -18.02
N GLU A 183 7.38 15.68 -17.22
CA GLU A 183 7.42 15.59 -15.75
C GLU A 183 6.39 14.59 -15.22
N LEU A 184 5.23 14.52 -15.87
CA LEU A 184 4.22 13.48 -15.60
C LEU A 184 4.72 12.08 -15.90
N GLU A 185 5.48 11.90 -16.99
CA GLU A 185 6.12 10.62 -17.32
C GLU A 185 7.24 10.26 -16.35
N GLU A 186 7.99 11.24 -15.86
CA GLU A 186 8.98 11.05 -14.80
C GLU A 186 8.33 10.63 -13.48
N ILE A 187 7.19 11.19 -13.09
CA ILE A 187 6.45 10.73 -11.89
C ILE A 187 5.94 9.28 -12.09
N ILE A 188 5.50 8.93 -13.30
CA ILE A 188 4.97 7.60 -13.60
C ILE A 188 6.07 6.55 -13.59
N ASN A 189 7.22 6.83 -14.21
CA ASN A 189 8.32 5.87 -14.40
C ASN A 189 9.43 6.00 -13.35
N GLY A 190 9.46 7.12 -12.63
CA GLY A 190 10.44 7.41 -11.60
C GLY A 190 10.20 6.61 -10.31
N PRO A 191 11.24 6.56 -9.46
CA PRO A 191 11.16 5.90 -8.17
C PRO A 191 10.10 6.58 -7.30
N GLU A 192 9.30 5.78 -6.57
CA GLU A 192 8.43 6.35 -5.54
C GLU A 192 9.33 6.91 -4.42
N PRO A 193 9.03 8.10 -3.88
CA PRO A 193 9.77 8.62 -2.74
C PRO A 193 9.58 7.69 -1.53
N ASP A 194 10.59 7.67 -0.67
CA ASP A 194 10.64 6.78 0.49
C ASP A 194 9.39 6.93 1.37
N ASP A 195 8.84 5.80 1.83
CA ASP A 195 7.57 5.70 2.60
C ASP A 195 7.65 6.36 4.00
N THR A 196 8.77 7.01 4.31
CA THR A 196 8.97 7.80 5.52
C THR A 196 7.95 8.94 5.53
N PRO A 197 6.97 8.94 6.45
CA PRO A 197 5.98 10.02 6.52
C PRO A 197 6.72 11.35 6.64
N PRO A 198 6.24 12.42 5.98
CA PRO A 198 6.83 13.74 6.15
C PRO A 198 6.91 14.01 7.65
N VAL A 199 8.11 14.34 8.13
CA VAL A 199 8.29 14.91 9.47
C VAL A 199 7.23 15.99 9.57
N GLU A 200 6.27 15.81 10.49
CA GLU A 200 5.22 16.79 10.69
C GLU A 200 5.91 18.15 10.87
N LEU A 201 5.74 19.06 9.90
CA LEU A 201 6.14 20.44 10.05
C LEU A 201 5.40 20.94 11.28
N ARG A 202 6.12 21.04 12.39
CA ARG A 202 5.64 21.62 13.64
C ARG A 202 5.26 23.05 13.28
N THR A 203 3.97 23.28 13.09
CA THR A 203 3.45 24.64 13.10
C THR A 203 3.75 25.20 14.47
N GLU A 204 4.38 26.36 14.44
CA GLU A 204 5.10 26.97 15.54
C GLU A 204 4.18 27.24 16.73
N GLY A 205 4.66 26.91 17.93
CA GLY A 205 3.93 27.11 19.18
C GLY A 205 4.65 26.46 20.34
N THR A 206 5.72 27.13 20.77
CA THR A 206 6.47 27.02 22.04
C THR A 206 6.01 25.94 23.02
N ILE A 207 6.89 24.97 23.29
CA ILE A 207 6.77 24.08 24.45
C ILE A 207 7.77 24.61 25.49
N GLU A 208 7.27 25.15 26.60
CA GLU A 208 8.09 25.30 27.80
C GLU A 208 8.51 23.90 28.27
N GLU A 209 9.82 23.68 28.42
CA GLU A 209 10.34 22.43 28.95
C GLU A 209 9.90 22.28 30.41
N LEU A 210 9.02 21.32 30.67
CA LEU A 210 8.74 20.86 32.03
C LEU A 210 10.02 20.23 32.59
N PRO A 211 10.47 20.59 33.81
CA PRO A 211 11.72 20.10 34.37
C PRO A 211 11.70 18.57 34.51
N ALA A 212 12.85 17.97 34.19
CA ALA A 212 13.04 16.53 34.00
C ALA A 212 13.04 15.68 35.28
N GLU A 213 12.75 16.26 36.45
CA GLU A 213 12.85 15.56 37.73
C GLU A 213 11.55 15.77 38.51
N ILE A 214 10.77 14.69 38.63
CA ILE A 214 9.73 14.56 39.66
C ILE A 214 10.48 14.17 40.94
N PRO A 215 10.46 14.98 42.02
CA PRO A 215 11.05 14.58 43.28
C PRO A 215 10.36 13.31 43.80
N GLU A 216 11.18 12.32 44.13
CA GLU A 216 10.76 11.13 44.85
C GLU A 216 10.35 11.52 46.28
N ASP A 217 9.40 10.76 46.82
CA ASP A 217 8.81 10.84 48.17
C ASP A 217 7.72 11.89 48.41
N GLU A 218 6.45 11.43 48.38
CA GLU A 218 5.63 11.43 49.60
C GLU A 218 4.68 10.22 49.59
N GLY A 219 4.77 9.42 50.65
CA GLY A 219 4.09 8.15 50.82
C GLY A 219 2.56 8.29 50.88
N TRP A 220 1.87 7.28 50.35
CA TRP A 220 0.44 7.12 50.57
C TRP A 220 0.17 6.82 52.05
N SER A 221 -0.21 7.84 52.81
CA SER A 221 -0.79 7.66 54.15
C SER A 221 -2.16 7.00 54.01
N SER A 222 -2.26 5.75 54.41
CA SER A 222 -3.54 5.03 54.52
C SER A 222 -4.23 5.45 55.82
N THR A 223 -5.22 6.35 55.74
CA THR A 223 -6.20 6.52 56.81
C THR A 223 -7.37 5.58 56.57
N SER A 224 -7.38 4.49 57.31
CA SER A 224 -8.57 3.71 57.65
C SER A 224 -9.30 4.42 58.79
N GLU A 225 -10.54 4.84 58.56
CA GLU A 225 -11.49 5.17 59.64
C GLU A 225 -12.70 4.25 59.55
N GLU A 226 -13.13 3.84 60.74
CA GLU A 226 -14.19 2.90 61.10
C GLU A 226 -15.61 3.46 60.85
#